data_AF-X6P3R8-F1
#
_entry.id   AF-X6P3R8-F1
#
_cell.length_a   1.000
_cell.length_b   1.000
_cell.length_c   1.000
_cell.angle_alpha   90.00
_cell.angle_beta   90.00
_cell.angle_gamma   90.00
#
_symmetry.space_group_name_H-M   'P 1'
#
loop_
_entity.id
_entity.type
_entity.pdbx_description
1 polymer ?
#
loop_
_entity_poly.entity_id
_entity_poly.type
_entity_poly.pdbx_seq_one_letter_code
_entity_poly.pdbx_strand_id
1 'polypeptide(L)'
;MKKKGIDNKSAGRLRLPRTLGQCIGATFVIVEEIIDHKESVSTAWDNAMSITGLPPDVRKNGMNIFLTLLGTILDMKGTQSKLVKDLLNPCLKDWINAMDEILDEMNLEWLDFQCVVVKSLHRLCKDYSLSITVSQMKSILPHLWKLMNYTYFYWKYCCIFSEIDIQQLSSKSCPPSFQSDIAIIKKKASKESGEEKDKDKEGGGDEEDALVNNMVRLLDLCYLFLSSLIGHKNNKWQNLIEEKLTDIIDLCIQLSMLTHDHIRLFEDDPEEFISAELDSFKAGDLRSSMKNALGHFLDLKPANDSGKSAYDSILVSAQRILKESITTEASYGWKLREAAIGAFELLADDAVDISELASTQLKFPIEEFIPNVLYKDIQSQNVHLQNRALWCLSHFVPLMGVQHQVSLLNSPIVHQCFTIKNCVIVRFAATRYIHIHTHTNIPNFFVVFQNNENVQFNELQSFLC
;
A
#
# COMPACT_ATOMS: atom_id res chain seq x y z
N MET A 1 -59.94 -28.32 -24.14
CA MET A 1 -60.20 -27.15 -25.01
C MET A 1 -59.83 -25.90 -24.21
N LYS A 2 -58.96 -24.97 -24.58
CA LYS A 2 -58.18 -24.65 -25.79
C LYS A 2 -56.86 -24.00 -25.31
N LYS A 3 -55.74 -24.35 -25.97
CA LYS A 3 -54.48 -23.59 -25.94
C LYS A 3 -54.67 -22.22 -26.61
N LYS A 4 -54.10 -21.17 -26.03
CA LYS A 4 -53.63 -19.93 -26.68
C LYS A 4 -52.30 -19.60 -25.95
N GLY A 5 -51.13 -19.54 -26.56
CA GLY A 5 -50.79 -19.02 -27.88
C GLY A 5 -50.52 -17.53 -27.74
N ILE A 6 -49.36 -17.16 -27.16
CA ILE A 6 -48.85 -15.78 -27.19
C ILE A 6 -47.41 -15.85 -27.69
N ASP A 7 -47.23 -15.18 -28.82
CA ASP A 7 -46.02 -15.09 -29.62
C ASP A 7 -44.92 -14.29 -28.93
N ASN A 8 -43.71 -14.85 -28.99
CA ASN A 8 -42.44 -14.16 -28.79
C ASN A 8 -42.22 -13.15 -29.93
N LYS A 9 -42.36 -11.84 -29.68
CA LYS A 9 -41.81 -10.78 -30.54
C LYS A 9 -41.78 -9.43 -29.83
N SER A 10 -40.70 -9.18 -29.07
CA SER A 10 -40.01 -7.88 -28.95
C SER A 10 -39.07 -7.85 -27.74
N ALA A 11 -37.99 -8.64 -27.78
CA ALA A 11 -36.80 -8.34 -26.98
C ALA A 11 -35.82 -7.63 -27.92
N GLY A 12 -35.66 -6.32 -27.72
CA GLY A 12 -34.65 -5.53 -28.42
C GLY A 12 -33.28 -6.17 -28.21
N ARG A 13 -32.66 -6.62 -29.30
CA ARG A 13 -31.27 -7.04 -29.29
C ARG A 13 -30.42 -5.82 -28.91
N LEU A 14 -29.98 -5.75 -27.66
CA LEU A 14 -28.77 -5.02 -27.32
C LEU A 14 -27.65 -5.64 -28.16
N ARG A 15 -27.28 -4.96 -29.24
CA ARG A 15 -26.09 -5.30 -30.03
C ARG A 15 -24.89 -5.02 -29.15
N LEU A 16 -24.33 -6.07 -28.56
CA LEU A 16 -22.96 -6.02 -28.07
C LEU A 16 -22.05 -5.59 -29.23
N PRO A 17 -21.04 -4.74 -28.98
CA PRO A 17 -20.08 -4.33 -30.00
C PRO A 17 -19.48 -5.57 -30.68
N ARG A 18 -19.37 -5.55 -32.01
CA ARG A 18 -18.84 -6.68 -32.82
C ARG A 18 -17.46 -7.17 -32.35
N THR A 19 -16.70 -6.32 -31.67
CA THR A 19 -15.40 -6.64 -31.05
C THR A 19 -15.53 -7.57 -29.83
N LEU A 20 -16.56 -7.42 -28.98
CA LEU A 20 -16.74 -8.26 -27.79
C LEU A 20 -17.20 -9.69 -28.14
N GLY A 21 -18.03 -9.83 -29.18
CA GLY A 21 -18.44 -11.14 -29.70
C GLY A 21 -17.31 -11.89 -30.44
N GLN A 22 -16.34 -11.15 -31.00
CA GLN A 22 -15.14 -11.73 -31.60
C GLN A 22 -14.10 -12.12 -30.53
N CYS A 23 -13.98 -11.38 -29.43
CA CYS A 23 -13.13 -11.78 -28.30
C CYS A 23 -13.68 -13.03 -27.59
N ILE A 24 -14.99 -13.10 -27.31
CA ILE A 24 -15.59 -14.29 -26.68
C ILE A 24 -15.54 -15.51 -27.62
N GLY A 25 -15.73 -15.31 -28.93
CA GLY A 25 -15.58 -16.36 -29.94
C GLY A 25 -14.12 -16.85 -30.09
N ALA A 26 -13.14 -15.94 -30.05
CA ALA A 26 -11.73 -16.30 -30.13
C ALA A 26 -11.25 -17.03 -28.85
N THR A 27 -11.72 -16.64 -27.66
CA THR A 27 -11.40 -17.35 -26.42
C THR A 27 -12.02 -18.75 -26.38
N PHE A 28 -13.22 -18.95 -26.92
CA PHE A 28 -13.83 -20.28 -27.05
C PHE A 28 -13.11 -21.16 -28.08
N VAL A 29 -12.71 -20.60 -29.24
CA VAL A 29 -11.95 -21.32 -30.27
C VAL A 29 -10.55 -21.68 -29.77
N ILE A 30 -9.87 -20.79 -29.04
CA ILE A 30 -8.56 -21.08 -28.43
C ILE A 30 -8.71 -22.14 -27.34
N VAL A 31 -9.76 -22.11 -26.51
CA VAL A 31 -10.00 -23.15 -25.50
C VAL A 31 -10.38 -24.49 -26.15
N GLU A 32 -11.19 -24.52 -27.20
CA GLU A 32 -11.51 -25.74 -27.96
C GLU A 32 -10.28 -26.29 -28.72
N GLU A 33 -9.48 -25.45 -29.37
CA GLU A 33 -8.21 -25.86 -30.01
C GLU A 33 -7.17 -26.33 -28.98
N ILE A 34 -7.08 -25.71 -27.80
CA ILE A 34 -6.21 -26.16 -26.70
C ILE A 34 -6.67 -27.53 -26.15
N ILE A 35 -7.98 -27.77 -26.12
CA ILE A 35 -8.56 -29.05 -25.69
C ILE A 35 -8.28 -30.15 -26.74
N ASP A 36 -8.44 -29.84 -28.04
CA ASP A 36 -8.23 -30.79 -29.14
C ASP A 36 -6.75 -31.03 -29.47
N HIS A 37 -5.84 -30.14 -29.06
CA HIS A 37 -4.39 -30.24 -29.31
C HIS A 37 -3.57 -30.28 -28.03
N LYS A 38 -4.10 -30.91 -26.98
CA LYS A 38 -3.47 -31.03 -25.66
C LYS A 38 -1.99 -31.47 -25.70
N GLU A 39 -1.62 -32.35 -26.63
CA GLU A 39 -0.23 -32.80 -26.85
C GLU A 39 0.64 -31.79 -27.61
N SER A 40 0.08 -31.05 -28.57
CA SER A 40 0.83 -30.05 -29.36
C SER A 40 1.04 -28.74 -28.61
N VAL A 41 0.10 -28.36 -27.75
CA VAL A 41 0.27 -27.22 -26.85
C VAL A 41 1.33 -27.55 -25.82
N SER A 42 1.31 -28.74 -25.19
CA SER A 42 2.38 -29.19 -24.27
C SER A 42 3.76 -29.18 -24.93
N THR A 43 3.90 -29.68 -26.16
CA THR A 43 5.21 -29.68 -26.86
C THR A 43 5.64 -28.31 -27.38
N ALA A 44 4.71 -27.45 -27.81
CA ALA A 44 5.02 -26.04 -28.10
C ALA A 44 5.39 -25.27 -26.83
N TRP A 45 4.79 -25.65 -25.69
CA TRP A 45 5.03 -25.11 -24.37
C TRP A 45 6.41 -25.51 -23.82
N ASP A 46 6.75 -26.78 -23.90
CA ASP A 46 8.04 -27.33 -23.47
C ASP A 46 9.20 -26.75 -24.29
N ASN A 47 8.97 -26.45 -25.57
CA ASN A 47 9.95 -25.76 -26.43
C ASN A 47 10.01 -24.23 -26.18
N ALA A 48 8.93 -23.61 -25.67
CA ALA A 48 8.89 -22.20 -25.29
C ALA A 48 9.44 -21.94 -23.86
N MET A 49 9.54 -22.97 -23.03
CA MET A 49 9.96 -22.91 -21.62
C MET A 49 11.45 -22.61 -21.41
N SER A 50 12.26 -22.44 -22.45
CA SER A 50 13.44 -21.56 -22.37
C SER A 50 12.99 -20.10 -22.40
N ILE A 51 12.18 -19.69 -21.43
CA ILE A 51 11.75 -18.30 -21.24
C ILE A 51 12.99 -17.42 -21.00
N THR A 52 14.14 -17.97 -20.62
CA THR A 52 15.40 -17.24 -20.52
C THR A 52 15.96 -16.76 -21.87
N GLY A 53 15.60 -17.40 -23.00
CA GLY A 53 16.14 -17.08 -24.32
C GLY A 53 15.33 -16.08 -25.16
N LEU A 54 14.11 -15.75 -24.75
CA LEU A 54 13.21 -14.85 -25.49
C LEU A 54 13.41 -13.36 -25.09
N PRO A 55 13.17 -12.40 -26.00
CA PRO A 55 13.22 -10.99 -25.67
C PRO A 55 12.24 -10.62 -24.53
N PRO A 56 12.60 -9.70 -23.60
CA PRO A 56 11.75 -9.29 -22.47
C PRO A 56 10.30 -8.97 -22.84
N ASP A 57 10.07 -8.22 -23.92
CA ASP A 57 8.72 -7.82 -24.35
C ASP A 57 7.87 -9.01 -24.80
N VAL A 58 8.48 -10.00 -25.46
CA VAL A 58 7.79 -11.22 -25.89
C VAL A 58 7.36 -12.03 -24.66
N ARG A 59 8.22 -12.12 -23.65
CA ARG A 59 7.94 -12.84 -22.40
C ARG A 59 6.84 -12.18 -21.60
N LYS A 60 6.88 -10.86 -21.49
CA LYS A 60 5.83 -10.04 -20.88
C LYS A 60 4.49 -10.24 -21.58
N ASN A 61 4.47 -10.21 -22.92
CA ASN A 61 3.25 -10.46 -23.69
C ASN A 61 2.70 -11.87 -23.47
N GLY A 62 3.58 -12.88 -23.45
CA GLY A 62 3.20 -14.26 -23.11
C GLY A 62 2.56 -14.37 -21.71
N MET A 63 3.13 -13.70 -20.72
CA MET A 63 2.58 -13.68 -19.36
C MET A 63 1.25 -12.90 -19.26
N ASN A 64 1.06 -11.84 -20.04
CA ASN A 64 -0.23 -11.13 -20.12
C ASN A 64 -1.33 -12.01 -20.73
N ILE A 65 -1.00 -12.78 -21.77
CA ILE A 65 -1.91 -13.77 -22.35
C ILE A 65 -2.25 -14.82 -21.31
N PHE A 66 -1.25 -15.35 -20.59
CA PHE A 66 -1.47 -16.28 -19.49
C PHE A 66 -2.40 -15.71 -18.43
N LEU A 67 -2.16 -14.49 -17.94
CA LEU A 67 -3.00 -13.85 -16.92
C LEU A 67 -4.46 -13.72 -17.40
N THR A 68 -4.66 -13.39 -18.67
CA THR A 68 -5.99 -13.25 -19.28
C THR A 68 -6.70 -14.61 -19.37
N LEU A 69 -6.00 -15.64 -19.84
CA LEU A 69 -6.52 -17.01 -19.92
C LEU A 69 -6.80 -17.56 -18.52
N LEU A 70 -5.89 -17.33 -17.57
CA LEU A 70 -6.04 -17.71 -16.18
C LEU A 70 -7.31 -17.09 -15.58
N GLY A 71 -7.55 -15.80 -15.80
CA GLY A 71 -8.78 -15.14 -15.37
C GLY A 71 -10.03 -15.85 -15.90
N THR A 72 -10.07 -16.10 -17.21
CA THR A 72 -11.19 -16.78 -17.88
C THR A 72 -11.39 -18.21 -17.35
N ILE A 73 -10.31 -18.95 -17.16
CA ILE A 73 -10.36 -20.33 -16.65
C ILE A 73 -10.87 -20.35 -15.21
N LEU A 74 -10.42 -19.42 -14.37
CA LEU A 74 -10.84 -19.37 -12.97
C LEU A 74 -12.29 -18.94 -12.80
N ASP A 75 -12.82 -18.10 -13.70
CA ASP A 75 -14.23 -17.74 -13.70
C ASP A 75 -15.14 -18.97 -13.98
N MET A 76 -14.63 -19.99 -14.69
CA MET A 76 -15.32 -21.27 -14.88
C MET A 76 -15.32 -22.16 -13.63
N LYS A 77 -14.54 -21.85 -12.58
CA LYS A 77 -14.40 -22.72 -11.39
C LYS A 77 -15.73 -23.01 -10.70
N GLY A 78 -16.66 -22.04 -10.71
CA GLY A 78 -17.98 -22.17 -10.08
C GLY A 78 -18.91 -23.16 -10.80
N THR A 79 -18.74 -23.35 -12.10
CA THR A 79 -19.62 -24.20 -12.93
C THR A 79 -18.94 -25.49 -13.39
N GLN A 80 -17.63 -25.46 -13.64
CA GLN A 80 -16.87 -26.55 -14.27
C GLN A 80 -15.52 -26.80 -13.57
N SER A 81 -15.53 -27.01 -12.25
CA SER A 81 -14.32 -27.19 -11.45
C SER A 81 -13.37 -28.30 -11.95
N LYS A 82 -13.91 -29.38 -12.56
CA LYS A 82 -13.08 -30.44 -13.16
C LYS A 82 -12.31 -29.93 -14.38
N LEU A 83 -12.97 -29.20 -15.28
CA LEU A 83 -12.32 -28.64 -16.47
C LEU A 83 -11.19 -27.68 -16.08
N VAL A 84 -11.42 -26.83 -15.06
CA VAL A 84 -10.38 -25.93 -14.52
C VAL A 84 -9.15 -26.71 -14.08
N LYS A 85 -9.33 -27.83 -13.36
CA LYS A 85 -8.22 -28.70 -12.95
C LYS A 85 -7.51 -29.33 -14.13
N ASP A 86 -8.27 -29.82 -15.11
CA ASP A 86 -7.75 -30.50 -16.30
C ASP A 86 -6.98 -29.55 -17.25
N LEU A 87 -7.25 -28.24 -17.17
CA LEU A 87 -6.57 -27.19 -17.91
C LEU A 87 -5.34 -26.63 -17.16
N LEU A 88 -5.47 -26.33 -15.85
CA LEU A 88 -4.40 -25.66 -15.11
C LEU A 88 -3.35 -26.62 -14.54
N ASN A 89 -3.75 -27.73 -13.95
CA ASN A 89 -2.81 -28.58 -13.20
C ASN A 89 -1.63 -29.11 -14.03
N PRO A 90 -1.78 -29.48 -15.33
CA PRO A 90 -0.67 -29.97 -16.12
C PRO A 90 0.48 -28.96 -16.29
N CYS A 91 0.17 -27.66 -16.39
CA CYS A 91 1.16 -26.61 -16.68
C CYS A 91 1.46 -25.70 -15.47
N LEU A 92 0.71 -25.81 -14.38
CA LEU A 92 0.82 -24.89 -13.24
C LEU A 92 2.22 -24.89 -12.60
N LYS A 93 2.84 -26.06 -12.48
CA LYS A 93 4.18 -26.17 -11.88
C LYS A 93 5.22 -25.39 -12.68
N ASP A 94 5.17 -25.54 -13.99
CA ASP A 94 6.09 -24.92 -14.95
C ASP A 94 5.92 -23.41 -14.96
N TRP A 95 4.68 -22.94 -14.93
CA TRP A 95 4.37 -21.52 -14.78
C TRP A 95 4.88 -20.93 -13.47
N ILE A 96 4.69 -21.63 -12.36
CA ILE A 96 5.17 -21.17 -11.06
C ILE A 96 6.70 -21.07 -11.06
N ASN A 97 7.40 -22.05 -11.63
CA ASN A 97 8.86 -22.01 -11.72
C ASN A 97 9.34 -20.84 -12.59
N ALA A 98 8.70 -20.60 -13.74
CA ALA A 98 9.03 -19.47 -14.60
C ALA A 98 8.79 -18.13 -13.90
N MET A 99 7.67 -18.00 -13.17
CA MET A 99 7.38 -16.82 -12.36
C MET A 99 8.44 -16.61 -11.27
N ASP A 100 8.88 -17.67 -10.62
CA ASP A 100 9.92 -17.63 -9.58
C ASP A 100 11.25 -17.11 -10.14
N GLU A 101 11.67 -17.61 -11.30
CA GLU A 101 12.87 -17.14 -12.01
C GLU A 101 12.78 -15.64 -12.36
N ILE A 102 11.62 -15.18 -12.84
CA ILE A 102 11.41 -13.75 -13.18
C ILE A 102 11.46 -12.86 -11.94
N LEU A 103 11.05 -13.36 -10.77
CA LEU A 103 11.11 -12.61 -9.52
C LEU A 103 12.52 -12.51 -8.93
N ASP A 104 13.42 -13.45 -9.24
CA ASP A 104 14.81 -13.40 -8.74
C ASP A 104 15.67 -12.35 -9.47
N GLU A 105 15.27 -11.98 -10.69
CA GLU A 105 15.92 -10.96 -11.51
C GLU A 105 15.74 -9.55 -10.93
N MET A 106 16.81 -8.97 -10.39
CA MET A 106 16.80 -7.62 -9.83
C MET A 106 17.07 -6.58 -10.93
N ASN A 107 16.05 -6.22 -11.70
CA ASN A 107 16.18 -5.28 -12.81
C ASN A 107 14.99 -4.31 -12.89
N LEU A 108 15.26 -3.00 -12.81
CA LEU A 108 14.26 -1.94 -12.90
C LEU A 108 13.48 -1.92 -14.23
N GLU A 109 14.11 -2.32 -15.33
CA GLU A 109 13.44 -2.38 -16.64
C GLU A 109 12.37 -3.49 -16.68
N TRP A 110 12.46 -4.47 -15.77
CA TRP A 110 11.55 -5.60 -15.71
C TRP A 110 10.36 -5.37 -14.78
N LEU A 111 10.28 -4.23 -14.09
CA LEU A 111 9.23 -3.99 -13.08
C LEU A 111 7.81 -4.17 -13.63
N ASP A 112 7.53 -3.72 -14.86
CA ASP A 112 6.21 -3.91 -15.46
C ASP A 112 5.93 -5.40 -15.76
N PHE A 113 6.95 -6.17 -16.16
CA PHE A 113 6.83 -7.62 -16.34
C PHE A 113 6.62 -8.33 -15.00
N GLN A 114 7.39 -7.97 -13.98
CA GLN A 114 7.26 -8.50 -12.62
C GLN A 114 5.89 -8.15 -12.01
N CYS A 115 5.31 -6.99 -12.32
CA CYS A 115 3.94 -6.67 -11.94
C CYS A 115 2.93 -7.69 -12.50
N VAL A 116 3.08 -8.13 -13.75
CA VAL A 116 2.19 -9.15 -14.35
C VAL A 116 2.37 -10.49 -13.64
N VAL A 117 3.61 -10.84 -13.28
CA VAL A 117 3.92 -12.05 -12.51
C VAL A 117 3.25 -12.01 -11.14
N VAL A 118 3.45 -10.96 -10.36
CA VAL A 118 2.84 -10.84 -9.02
C VAL A 118 1.31 -10.82 -9.10
N LYS A 119 0.71 -10.15 -10.10
CA LYS A 119 -0.74 -10.22 -10.37
C LYS A 119 -1.21 -11.65 -10.61
N SER A 120 -0.46 -12.41 -11.41
CA SER A 120 -0.78 -13.81 -11.73
C SER A 120 -0.71 -14.70 -10.48
N LEU A 121 0.35 -14.54 -9.68
CA LEU A 121 0.51 -15.24 -8.41
C LEU A 121 -0.61 -14.90 -7.42
N HIS A 122 -0.98 -13.62 -7.30
CA HIS A 122 -2.11 -13.20 -6.48
C HIS A 122 -3.41 -13.85 -6.91
N ARG A 123 -3.72 -13.85 -8.21
CA ARG A 123 -4.94 -14.52 -8.72
C ARG A 123 -4.91 -16.02 -8.44
N LEU A 124 -3.79 -16.69 -8.68
CA LEU A 124 -3.61 -18.11 -8.40
C LEU A 124 -3.79 -18.44 -6.91
N CYS A 125 -3.18 -17.67 -6.01
CA CYS A 125 -3.31 -17.89 -4.57
C CYS A 125 -4.71 -17.57 -4.05
N LYS A 126 -5.37 -16.53 -4.57
CA LYS A 126 -6.72 -16.16 -4.14
C LYS A 126 -7.76 -17.18 -4.62
N ASP A 127 -7.70 -17.56 -5.89
CA ASP A 127 -8.79 -18.27 -6.56
C ASP A 127 -8.47 -19.75 -6.87
N TYR A 128 -7.22 -20.21 -6.68
CA TYR A 128 -6.80 -21.57 -7.03
C TYR A 128 -5.76 -22.20 -6.09
N SER A 129 -5.75 -21.79 -4.82
CA SER A 129 -4.71 -22.15 -3.85
C SER A 129 -4.46 -23.64 -3.60
N LEU A 130 -5.47 -24.50 -3.74
CA LEU A 130 -5.36 -25.94 -3.41
C LEU A 130 -4.32 -26.69 -4.26
N SER A 131 -4.01 -26.20 -5.46
CA SER A 131 -3.02 -26.81 -6.34
C SER A 131 -1.60 -26.24 -6.16
N ILE A 132 -1.43 -25.18 -5.38
CA ILE A 132 -0.13 -24.56 -5.12
C ILE A 132 0.45 -25.20 -3.86
N THR A 133 1.67 -25.72 -3.97
CA THR A 133 2.31 -26.42 -2.86
C THR A 133 3.00 -25.45 -1.91
N VAL A 134 3.16 -25.85 -0.64
CA VAL A 134 3.95 -25.08 0.34
C VAL A 134 5.41 -24.96 -0.10
N SER A 135 5.96 -25.98 -0.79
CA SER A 135 7.33 -25.92 -1.34
C SER A 135 7.48 -24.84 -2.40
N GLN A 136 6.50 -24.67 -3.28
CA GLN A 136 6.50 -23.58 -4.28
C GLN A 136 6.47 -22.22 -3.59
N MET A 137 5.59 -22.03 -2.60
CA MET A 137 5.53 -20.77 -1.84
C MET A 137 6.83 -20.46 -1.10
N LYS A 138 7.51 -21.47 -0.55
CA LYS A 138 8.82 -21.30 0.09
C LYS A 138 9.92 -20.86 -0.88
N SER A 139 9.79 -21.14 -2.19
CA SER A 139 10.72 -20.68 -3.22
C SER A 139 10.44 -19.22 -3.63
N ILE A 140 9.15 -18.90 -3.84
CA ILE A 140 8.69 -17.60 -4.31
C ILE A 140 8.89 -16.48 -3.28
N LEU A 141 8.57 -16.74 -2.01
CA LEU A 141 8.55 -15.69 -0.99
C LEU A 141 9.91 -15.02 -0.77
N PRO A 142 11.05 -15.74 -0.72
CA PRO A 142 12.37 -15.13 -0.70
C PRO A 142 12.66 -14.19 -1.87
N HIS A 143 12.36 -14.59 -3.12
CA HIS A 143 12.58 -13.76 -4.30
C HIS A 143 11.67 -12.52 -4.29
N LEU A 144 10.39 -12.69 -3.92
CA LEU A 144 9.47 -11.58 -3.75
C LEU A 144 9.98 -10.60 -2.68
N TRP A 145 10.45 -11.11 -1.55
CA TRP A 145 10.99 -10.28 -0.47
C TRP A 145 12.24 -9.50 -0.90
N LYS A 146 13.15 -10.16 -1.63
CA LYS A 146 14.33 -9.53 -2.24
C LYS A 146 13.91 -8.41 -3.21
N LEU A 147 12.94 -8.67 -4.08
CA LEU A 147 12.40 -7.71 -5.04
C LEU A 147 11.73 -6.50 -4.35
N MET A 148 10.95 -6.74 -3.30
CA MET A 148 10.32 -5.67 -2.51
C MET A 148 11.34 -4.75 -1.86
N ASN A 149 12.39 -5.30 -1.23
CA ASN A 149 13.44 -4.50 -0.61
C ASN A 149 14.26 -3.73 -1.65
N TYR A 150 14.58 -4.37 -2.78
CA TYR A 150 15.24 -3.71 -3.91
C TYR A 150 14.40 -2.53 -4.38
N THR A 151 13.12 -2.75 -4.70
CA THR A 151 12.19 -1.72 -5.19
C THR A 151 11.97 -0.60 -4.16
N TYR A 152 11.80 -0.94 -2.88
CA TYR A 152 11.68 0.03 -1.79
C TYR A 152 12.88 0.98 -1.74
N PHE A 153 14.09 0.44 -1.84
CA PHE A 153 15.29 1.25 -1.78
C PHE A 153 15.31 2.29 -2.90
N TYR A 154 15.00 1.90 -4.15
CA TYR A 154 14.91 2.87 -5.27
C TYR A 154 13.78 3.87 -5.06
N TRP A 155 12.59 3.41 -4.64
CA TRP A 155 11.47 4.29 -4.37
C TRP A 155 11.83 5.35 -3.32
N LYS A 156 12.49 4.96 -2.23
CA LYS A 156 12.97 5.88 -1.18
C LYS A 156 13.91 6.92 -1.77
N TYR A 157 14.82 6.49 -2.63
CA TYR A 157 15.78 7.37 -3.28
C TYR A 157 15.10 8.36 -4.23
N CYS A 158 14.11 7.89 -5.00
CA CYS A 158 13.39 8.72 -5.97
C CYS A 158 12.37 9.66 -5.31
N CYS A 159 11.73 9.27 -4.22
CA CYS A 159 10.53 9.95 -3.71
C CYS A 159 10.72 10.60 -2.33
N ILE A 160 11.70 10.14 -1.53
CA ILE A 160 11.87 10.57 -0.14
C ILE A 160 13.11 11.44 0.04
N PHE A 161 14.24 11.03 -0.54
CA PHE A 161 15.53 11.72 -0.40
C PHE A 161 15.55 13.03 -1.19
N SER A 162 16.10 14.08 -0.57
CA SER A 162 16.44 15.33 -1.24
C SER A 162 17.72 15.18 -2.03
N GLU A 163 17.97 16.07 -2.99
CA GLU A 163 19.21 16.07 -3.77
C GLU A 163 20.47 16.14 -2.90
N ILE A 164 20.41 16.85 -1.76
CA ILE A 164 21.52 16.92 -0.80
C ILE A 164 21.79 15.54 -0.19
N ASP A 165 20.76 14.79 0.18
CA ASP A 165 20.87 13.43 0.72
C ASP A 165 21.50 12.50 -0.34
N ILE A 166 21.07 12.65 -1.60
CA ILE A 166 21.58 11.89 -2.75
C ILE A 166 23.08 12.12 -2.96
N GLN A 167 23.53 13.38 -2.87
CA GLN A 167 24.94 13.74 -3.04
C GLN A 167 25.81 13.20 -1.89
N GLN A 168 25.30 13.13 -0.67
CA GLN A 168 26.03 12.63 0.51
C GLN A 168 26.11 11.09 0.57
N LEU A 169 25.19 10.38 -0.07
CA LEU A 169 25.16 8.91 -0.11
C LEU A 169 26.31 8.27 -0.92
N SER A 170 27.13 9.04 -1.62
CA SER A 170 28.06 8.55 -2.65
C SER A 170 29.35 7.87 -2.15
N SER A 171 29.45 7.34 -0.93
CA SER A 171 30.70 6.65 -0.53
C SER A 171 30.67 5.51 0.49
N LYS A 172 29.58 5.24 1.24
CA LYS A 172 29.66 4.25 2.34
C LYS A 172 28.49 3.27 2.52
N SER A 173 27.31 3.47 1.92
CA SER A 173 26.10 2.70 2.25
C SER A 173 25.36 2.05 1.07
N CYS A 174 25.80 2.26 -0.18
CA CYS A 174 25.09 1.71 -1.34
C CYS A 174 25.59 0.28 -1.67
N PRO A 175 24.69 -0.72 -1.84
CA PRO A 175 25.08 -2.05 -2.27
C PRO A 175 25.80 -2.03 -3.65
N PRO A 176 26.71 -2.97 -3.94
CA PRO A 176 27.46 -2.97 -5.21
C PRO A 176 26.56 -3.00 -6.46
N SER A 177 25.42 -3.69 -6.41
CA SER A 177 24.43 -3.73 -7.49
C SER A 177 23.75 -2.38 -7.76
N PHE A 178 23.83 -1.44 -6.82
CA PHE A 178 23.24 -0.10 -6.96
C PHE A 178 24.17 0.89 -7.65
N GLN A 179 25.48 0.64 -7.69
CA GLN A 179 26.43 1.63 -8.20
C GLN A 179 26.25 1.89 -9.72
N SER A 180 25.79 0.90 -10.49
CA SER A 180 25.41 1.08 -11.89
C SER A 180 24.17 1.96 -12.06
N ASP A 181 23.22 1.86 -11.13
CA ASP A 181 21.91 2.49 -11.25
C ASP A 181 21.88 3.89 -10.61
N ILE A 182 22.86 4.22 -9.77
CA ILE A 182 23.12 5.57 -9.27
C ILE A 182 23.26 6.57 -10.43
N ALA A 183 23.72 6.15 -11.62
CA ALA A 183 23.79 7.03 -12.79
C ALA A 183 22.39 7.46 -13.30
N ILE A 184 21.42 6.55 -13.29
CA ILE A 184 20.01 6.82 -13.63
C ILE A 184 19.42 7.79 -12.60
N ILE A 185 19.71 7.54 -11.33
CA ILE A 185 19.21 8.34 -10.21
C ILE A 185 19.82 9.75 -10.16
N LYS A 186 21.13 9.89 -10.39
CA LYS A 186 21.80 11.20 -10.44
C LYS A 186 21.26 12.08 -11.57
N LYS A 187 20.82 11.48 -12.67
CA LYS A 187 20.17 12.20 -13.78
C LYS A 187 18.87 12.89 -13.34
N LYS A 188 18.12 12.31 -12.38
CA LYS A 188 16.94 12.93 -11.76
C LYS A 188 17.33 14.15 -10.92
N ALA A 189 18.33 13.98 -10.03
CA ALA A 189 18.77 15.05 -9.14
C ALA A 189 19.32 16.27 -9.90
N SER A 190 20.13 16.05 -10.93
CA SER A 190 20.73 17.14 -11.72
C SER A 190 19.74 17.92 -12.60
N LYS A 191 18.59 17.31 -12.96
CA LYS A 191 17.52 18.02 -13.69
C LYS A 191 16.69 18.94 -12.78
N GLU A 192 16.60 18.63 -11.48
CA GLU A 192 15.88 19.44 -10.50
C GLU A 192 16.72 20.65 -9.99
N SER A 193 18.06 20.62 -10.06
CA SER A 193 18.95 21.68 -9.51
C SER A 193 19.31 22.87 -10.41
N GLY A 194 19.15 22.85 -11.73
CA GLY A 194 19.34 24.08 -12.51
C GLY A 194 19.62 23.98 -14.01
N GLU A 195 19.00 24.92 -14.73
CA GLU A 195 19.54 25.65 -15.89
C GLU A 195 19.94 24.90 -17.18
N GLU A 196 19.19 23.90 -17.61
CA GLU A 196 19.15 23.58 -19.05
C GLU A 196 17.72 23.73 -19.58
N LYS A 197 17.33 25.00 -19.80
CA LYS A 197 16.23 25.36 -20.70
C LYS A 197 16.66 25.14 -22.16
N ASP A 198 17.04 23.92 -22.50
CA ASP A 198 17.07 23.51 -23.90
C ASP A 198 15.66 23.11 -24.30
N LYS A 199 15.00 24.03 -25.00
CA LYS A 199 13.59 24.02 -25.38
C LYS A 199 13.17 22.95 -26.39
N ASP A 200 13.99 21.94 -26.69
CA ASP A 200 13.74 21.03 -27.83
C ASP A 200 13.79 19.52 -27.51
N LYS A 201 13.50 19.08 -26.28
CA LYS A 201 13.26 17.64 -26.00
C LYS A 201 12.04 17.41 -25.11
N GLU A 202 10.85 17.48 -25.70
CA GLU A 202 9.56 17.01 -25.14
C GLU A 202 9.46 15.48 -25.01
N GLY A 203 10.47 14.79 -24.49
CA GLY A 203 10.46 13.31 -24.44
C GLY A 203 11.13 12.67 -23.23
N GLY A 204 11.45 13.43 -22.19
CA GLY A 204 12.24 12.94 -21.05
C GLY A 204 11.51 12.80 -19.73
N GLY A 205 10.24 13.23 -19.62
CA GLY A 205 9.43 13.12 -18.39
C GLY A 205 8.68 11.78 -18.29
N ASP A 206 8.17 11.28 -19.41
CA ASP A 206 7.27 10.13 -19.44
C ASP A 206 7.90 8.81 -18.96
N GLU A 207 9.19 8.59 -19.22
CA GLU A 207 9.89 7.36 -18.81
C GLU A 207 10.21 7.32 -17.31
N GLU A 208 10.53 8.47 -16.71
CA GLU A 208 10.89 8.57 -15.29
C GLU A 208 9.65 8.44 -14.39
N ASP A 209 8.55 9.09 -14.77
CA ASP A 209 7.26 8.92 -14.12
C ASP A 209 6.75 7.48 -14.30
N ALA A 210 6.96 6.87 -15.47
CA ALA A 210 6.62 5.46 -15.69
C ALA A 210 7.40 4.51 -14.75
N LEU A 211 8.67 4.79 -14.47
CA LEU A 211 9.47 3.97 -13.55
C LEU A 211 8.91 4.04 -12.12
N VAL A 212 8.68 5.24 -11.59
CA VAL A 212 8.11 5.43 -10.24
C VAL A 212 6.73 4.77 -10.14
N ASN A 213 5.88 4.97 -11.14
CA ASN A 213 4.57 4.33 -11.21
C ASN A 213 4.66 2.81 -11.22
N ASN A 214 5.63 2.23 -11.93
CA ASN A 214 5.86 0.79 -11.93
C ASN A 214 6.37 0.28 -10.56
N MET A 215 7.23 1.04 -9.88
CA MET A 215 7.67 0.70 -8.51
C MET A 215 6.49 0.70 -7.52
N VAL A 216 5.68 1.76 -7.53
CA VAL A 216 4.47 1.88 -6.70
C VAL A 216 3.51 0.72 -6.98
N ARG A 217 3.22 0.47 -8.26
CA ARG A 217 2.33 -0.61 -8.68
C ARG A 217 2.86 -1.98 -8.26
N LEU A 218 4.16 -2.24 -8.38
CA LEU A 218 4.75 -3.51 -7.98
C LEU A 218 4.60 -3.72 -6.47
N LEU A 219 4.96 -2.72 -5.66
CA LEU A 219 4.86 -2.79 -4.21
C LEU A 219 3.40 -3.04 -3.79
N ASP A 220 2.44 -2.29 -4.31
CA ASP A 220 1.01 -2.48 -4.05
C ASP A 220 0.57 -3.93 -4.35
N LEU A 221 1.00 -4.49 -5.47
CA LEU A 221 0.68 -5.87 -5.85
C LEU A 221 1.31 -6.90 -4.91
N CYS A 222 2.56 -6.66 -4.49
CA CYS A 222 3.24 -7.51 -3.53
C CYS A 222 2.50 -7.55 -2.20
N TYR A 223 2.03 -6.40 -1.70
CA TYR A 223 1.25 -6.35 -0.46
C TYR A 223 -0.13 -6.96 -0.60
N LEU A 224 -0.81 -6.76 -1.73
CA LEU A 224 -2.08 -7.42 -2.03
C LEU A 224 -1.90 -8.96 -2.07
N PHE A 225 -0.79 -9.43 -2.64
CA PHE A 225 -0.42 -10.84 -2.61
C PHE A 225 -0.17 -11.34 -1.18
N LEU A 226 0.67 -10.67 -0.40
CA LEU A 226 0.96 -11.05 0.99
C LEU A 226 -0.29 -11.07 1.87
N SER A 227 -1.17 -10.07 1.71
CA SER A 227 -2.46 -10.00 2.42
C SER A 227 -3.34 -11.20 2.10
N SER A 228 -3.36 -11.65 0.84
CA SER A 228 -4.10 -12.85 0.44
C SER A 228 -3.56 -14.15 1.05
N LEU A 229 -2.27 -14.19 1.40
CA LEU A 229 -1.64 -15.32 2.08
C LEU A 229 -1.93 -15.31 3.59
N ILE A 230 -1.90 -14.13 4.22
CA ILE A 230 -2.21 -13.97 5.65
C ILE A 230 -3.69 -14.28 5.91
N GLY A 231 -4.60 -13.83 5.04
CA GLY A 231 -6.03 -14.16 5.14
C GLY A 231 -6.41 -15.56 4.66
N HIS A 232 -5.44 -16.38 4.24
CA HIS A 232 -5.73 -17.68 3.63
C HIS A 232 -6.12 -18.73 4.67
N LYS A 233 -7.12 -19.58 4.37
CA LYS A 233 -7.55 -20.71 5.24
C LYS A 233 -6.51 -21.80 5.48
N ASN A 234 -5.30 -21.67 4.91
CA ASN A 234 -4.26 -22.70 5.00
C ASN A 234 -3.19 -22.19 5.96
N ASN A 235 -3.24 -22.69 7.21
CA ASN A 235 -2.32 -22.28 8.26
C ASN A 235 -0.84 -22.47 7.86
N LYS A 236 -0.53 -23.42 6.96
CA LYS A 236 0.85 -23.60 6.48
C LYS A 236 1.38 -22.40 5.71
N TRP A 237 0.54 -21.67 4.98
CA TRP A 237 0.95 -20.46 4.25
C TRP A 237 1.06 -19.27 5.17
N GLN A 238 0.12 -19.13 6.10
CA GLN A 238 0.15 -18.09 7.13
C GLN A 238 1.46 -18.19 7.94
N ASN A 239 1.87 -19.40 8.34
CA ASN A 239 3.11 -19.61 9.08
C ASN A 239 4.37 -19.12 8.32
N LEU A 240 4.37 -19.19 6.98
CA LEU A 240 5.50 -18.68 6.18
C LEU A 240 5.62 -17.15 6.26
N ILE A 241 4.47 -16.47 6.38
CA ILE A 241 4.42 -15.02 6.46
C ILE A 241 4.59 -14.53 7.89
N GLU A 242 4.08 -15.27 8.87
CA GLU A 242 4.09 -14.89 10.29
C GLU A 242 5.50 -14.63 10.83
N GLU A 243 6.48 -15.44 10.40
CA GLU A 243 7.91 -15.25 10.72
C GLU A 243 8.42 -13.88 10.23
N LYS A 244 7.89 -13.41 9.09
CA LYS A 244 8.27 -12.15 8.42
C LYS A 244 7.29 -11.00 8.64
N LEU A 245 6.21 -11.21 9.38
CA LEU A 245 5.13 -10.23 9.55
C LEU A 245 5.65 -8.88 10.06
N THR A 246 6.54 -8.89 11.05
CA THR A 246 7.16 -7.68 11.60
C THR A 246 8.01 -6.95 10.56
N ASP A 247 8.77 -7.68 9.73
CA ASP A 247 9.59 -7.09 8.66
C ASP A 247 8.69 -6.48 7.55
N ILE A 248 7.61 -7.18 7.19
CA ILE A 248 6.62 -6.71 6.20
C ILE A 248 5.94 -5.43 6.68
N ILE A 249 5.50 -5.40 7.94
CA ILE A 249 4.86 -4.24 8.57
C ILE A 249 5.85 -3.07 8.70
N ASP A 250 7.10 -3.34 9.06
CA ASP A 250 8.13 -2.31 9.10
C ASP A 250 8.30 -1.63 7.74
N LEU A 251 8.31 -2.41 6.67
CA LEU A 251 8.36 -1.91 5.30
C LEU A 251 7.09 -1.12 4.94
N CYS A 252 5.89 -1.57 5.33
CA CYS A 252 4.65 -0.81 5.12
C CYS A 252 4.70 0.57 5.78
N ILE A 253 5.15 0.64 7.04
CA ILE A 253 5.26 1.89 7.77
C ILE A 253 6.25 2.81 7.04
N GLN A 254 7.42 2.31 6.65
CA GLN A 254 8.39 3.12 5.91
C GLN A 254 7.87 3.57 4.52
N LEU A 255 7.12 2.73 3.81
CA LEU A 255 6.50 3.09 2.53
C LEU A 255 5.34 4.07 2.67
N SER A 256 4.78 4.21 3.88
CA SER A 256 3.76 5.20 4.16
C SER A 256 4.31 6.62 4.33
N MET A 257 5.62 6.86 4.26
CA MET A 257 6.20 8.21 4.39
C MET A 257 5.66 9.21 3.36
N LEU A 258 5.60 10.49 3.76
CA LEU A 258 5.32 11.60 2.85
C LEU A 258 6.45 11.76 1.80
N THR A 259 6.08 11.76 0.53
CA THR A 259 7.00 12.01 -0.59
C THR A 259 7.16 13.51 -0.81
N HIS A 260 8.16 13.91 -1.59
CA HIS A 260 8.28 15.32 -1.98
C HIS A 260 7.09 15.80 -2.82
N ASP A 261 6.52 14.94 -3.66
CA ASP A 261 5.33 15.29 -4.46
C ASP A 261 4.11 15.51 -3.58
N HIS A 262 3.94 14.70 -2.52
CA HIS A 262 2.92 14.95 -1.50
C HIS A 262 3.11 16.31 -0.84
N ILE A 263 4.33 16.62 -0.40
CA ILE A 263 4.61 17.90 0.27
C ILE A 263 4.32 19.07 -0.65
N ARG A 264 4.81 19.05 -1.90
CA ARG A 264 4.56 20.10 -2.91
C ARG A 264 3.06 20.28 -3.14
N LEU A 265 2.33 19.17 -3.36
CA LEU A 265 0.87 19.21 -3.56
C LEU A 265 0.14 19.84 -2.37
N PHE A 266 0.54 19.49 -1.14
CA PHE A 266 -0.11 19.97 0.08
C PHE A 266 0.26 21.41 0.45
N GLU A 267 1.43 21.88 0.02
CA GLU A 267 1.84 23.28 0.14
C GLU A 267 1.07 24.16 -0.86
N ASP A 268 0.84 23.66 -2.08
CA ASP A 268 0.09 24.37 -3.12
C ASP A 268 -1.43 24.37 -2.86
N ASP A 269 -1.96 23.25 -2.37
CA ASP A 269 -3.39 23.06 -2.10
C ASP A 269 -3.64 22.31 -0.76
N PRO A 270 -3.92 23.06 0.32
CA PRO A 270 -4.29 22.47 1.61
C PRO A 270 -5.59 21.64 1.58
N GLU A 271 -6.48 21.83 0.60
CA GLU A 271 -7.71 21.04 0.49
C GLU A 271 -7.42 19.61 0.03
N GLU A 272 -6.46 19.41 -0.89
CA GLU A 272 -5.97 18.08 -1.27
C GLU A 272 -5.36 17.33 -0.09
N PHE A 273 -4.67 18.03 0.82
CA PHE A 273 -4.20 17.43 2.07
C PHE A 273 -5.36 16.94 2.93
N ILE A 274 -6.37 17.79 3.12
CA ILE A 274 -7.55 17.48 3.92
C ILE A 274 -8.29 16.28 3.32
N SER A 275 -8.52 16.28 2.00
CA SER A 275 -9.15 15.15 1.30
C SER A 275 -8.34 13.87 1.47
N ALA A 276 -7.01 13.92 1.29
CA ALA A 276 -6.14 12.76 1.40
C ALA A 276 -6.07 12.17 2.82
N GLU A 277 -6.26 12.97 3.87
CA GLU A 277 -6.30 12.49 5.25
C GLU A 277 -7.71 12.03 5.68
N LEU A 278 -8.76 12.48 5.01
CA LEU A 278 -10.14 12.03 5.24
C LEU A 278 -10.49 10.76 4.46
N ASP A 279 -10.04 10.67 3.21
CA ASP A 279 -10.27 9.53 2.34
C ASP A 279 -9.26 8.42 2.66
N SER A 280 -9.77 7.27 3.11
CA SER A 280 -8.92 6.14 3.52
C SER A 280 -8.20 5.44 2.37
N PHE A 281 -8.54 5.73 1.12
CA PHE A 281 -7.92 5.10 -0.04
C PHE A 281 -7.97 5.97 -1.31
N LYS A 282 -6.79 6.39 -1.77
CA LYS A 282 -6.58 6.97 -3.11
C LYS A 282 -5.84 5.95 -3.98
N ALA A 283 -6.49 5.51 -5.06
CA ALA A 283 -5.89 4.53 -5.97
C ALA A 283 -4.63 5.10 -6.65
N GLY A 284 -3.55 4.33 -6.64
CA GLY A 284 -2.26 4.75 -7.21
C GLY A 284 -1.39 5.58 -6.28
N ASP A 285 -1.85 5.89 -5.06
CA ASP A 285 -1.01 6.44 -4.00
C ASP A 285 -0.51 5.32 -3.08
N LEU A 286 0.81 5.11 -3.09
CA LEU A 286 1.47 4.10 -2.27
C LEU A 286 1.23 4.33 -0.77
N ARG A 287 1.20 5.60 -0.32
CA ARG A 287 1.01 5.91 1.10
C ARG A 287 -0.37 5.44 1.57
N SER A 288 -1.42 5.79 0.83
CA SER A 288 -2.79 5.32 1.07
C SER A 288 -2.88 3.79 1.01
N SER A 289 -2.30 3.17 -0.01
CA SER A 289 -2.27 1.70 -0.15
C SER A 289 -1.61 1.02 1.06
N MET A 290 -0.51 1.56 1.59
CA MET A 290 0.19 0.98 2.73
C MET A 290 -0.55 1.17 4.05
N LYS A 291 -1.15 2.35 4.28
CA LYS A 291 -2.03 2.57 5.44
C LYS A 291 -3.21 1.59 5.44
N ASN A 292 -3.85 1.42 4.27
CA ASN A 292 -4.93 0.45 4.11
C ASN A 292 -4.42 -0.98 4.38
N ALA A 293 -3.27 -1.37 3.82
CA ALA A 293 -2.68 -2.69 4.07
C ALA A 293 -2.41 -2.96 5.56
N LEU A 294 -1.94 -1.96 6.31
CA LEU A 294 -1.77 -2.05 7.77
C LEU A 294 -3.10 -2.28 8.49
N GLY A 295 -4.15 -1.56 8.10
CA GLY A 295 -5.52 -1.79 8.60
C GLY A 295 -6.02 -3.20 8.30
N HIS A 296 -5.84 -3.69 7.06
CA HIS A 296 -6.17 -5.07 6.70
C HIS A 296 -5.41 -6.08 7.56
N PHE A 297 -4.14 -5.85 7.90
CA PHE A 297 -3.41 -6.76 8.77
C PHE A 297 -3.97 -6.81 10.19
N LEU A 298 -4.49 -5.71 10.73
CA LEU A 298 -5.17 -5.68 12.03
C LEU A 298 -6.48 -6.48 12.00
N ASP A 299 -7.26 -6.37 10.92
CA ASP A 299 -8.50 -7.13 10.73
C ASP A 299 -8.29 -8.65 10.61
N LEU A 300 -7.07 -9.08 10.26
CA LEU A 300 -6.74 -10.48 10.07
C LEU A 300 -6.47 -11.17 11.41
N LYS A 301 -7.42 -11.99 11.86
CA LYS A 301 -7.22 -12.85 13.03
C LYS A 301 -6.09 -13.85 12.78
N PRO A 302 -5.10 -13.96 13.69
CA PRO A 302 -4.11 -15.03 13.62
C PRO A 302 -4.83 -16.38 13.62
N ALA A 303 -4.49 -17.26 12.68
CA ALA A 303 -5.11 -18.59 12.62
C ALA A 303 -4.55 -19.56 13.67
N ASN A 304 -3.53 -19.15 14.42
CA ASN A 304 -2.84 -19.96 15.41
C ASN A 304 -2.74 -19.18 16.73
N ASP A 305 -2.76 -19.91 17.85
CA ASP A 305 -2.44 -19.38 19.19
C ASP A 305 -0.95 -19.05 19.36
N SER A 306 -0.23 -18.75 18.27
CA SER A 306 1.21 -18.46 18.24
C SER A 306 1.59 -17.21 19.02
N GLY A 307 0.59 -16.39 19.41
CA GLY A 307 0.77 -15.22 20.26
C GLY A 307 1.39 -14.02 19.57
N LYS A 308 1.78 -14.11 18.28
CA LYS A 308 2.30 -12.99 17.50
C LYS A 308 1.17 -12.36 16.68
N SER A 309 0.65 -11.24 17.16
CA SER A 309 -0.41 -10.51 16.47
C SER A 309 0.14 -9.47 15.48
N ALA A 310 -0.70 -9.05 14.53
CA ALA A 310 -0.42 -7.88 13.70
C ALA A 310 -0.26 -6.62 14.56
N TYR A 311 -1.09 -6.47 15.60
CA TYR A 311 -0.98 -5.41 16.60
C TYR A 311 0.42 -5.35 17.22
N ASP A 312 0.94 -6.47 17.74
CA ASP A 312 2.27 -6.54 18.35
C ASP A 312 3.37 -6.19 17.34
N SER A 313 3.20 -6.65 16.09
CA SER A 313 4.16 -6.39 15.02
C SER A 313 4.18 -4.92 14.58
N ILE A 314 3.01 -4.25 14.50
CA ILE A 314 2.91 -2.81 14.25
C ILE A 314 3.52 -2.04 15.40
N LEU A 315 3.19 -2.40 16.65
CA LEU A 315 3.75 -1.76 17.83
C LEU A 315 5.28 -1.82 17.85
N VAL A 316 5.86 -3.01 17.67
CA VAL A 316 7.32 -3.20 17.66
C VAL A 316 7.98 -2.42 16.52
N SER A 317 7.44 -2.50 15.30
CA SER A 317 8.00 -1.81 14.14
C SER A 317 7.88 -0.29 14.27
N ALA A 318 6.73 0.24 14.70
CA ALA A 318 6.54 1.67 14.91
C ALA A 318 7.48 2.21 16.00
N GLN A 319 7.69 1.48 17.10
CA GLN A 319 8.67 1.86 18.13
C GLN A 319 10.11 1.85 17.61
N ARG A 320 10.47 0.87 16.78
CA ARG A 320 11.80 0.80 16.14
C ARG A 320 12.02 1.99 15.22
N ILE A 321 11.08 2.26 14.31
CA ILE A 321 11.16 3.37 13.35
C ILE A 321 11.17 4.72 14.08
N LEU A 322 10.36 4.88 15.13
CA LEU A 322 10.36 6.07 15.96
C LEU A 322 11.75 6.32 16.59
N LYS A 323 12.42 5.28 17.08
CA LYS A 323 13.78 5.39 17.63
C LYS A 323 14.81 5.71 16.53
N GLU A 324 14.71 5.03 15.39
CA GLU A 324 15.58 5.27 14.23
C GLU A 324 15.50 6.73 13.77
N SER A 325 14.28 7.28 13.70
CA SER A 325 14.01 8.65 13.24
C SER A 325 14.79 9.74 13.99
N ILE A 326 15.18 9.49 15.25
CA ILE A 326 15.96 10.42 16.08
C ILE A 326 17.42 10.47 15.63
N THR A 327 17.94 9.34 15.15
CA THR A 327 19.33 9.19 14.70
C THR A 327 19.52 9.38 13.19
N THR A 328 18.42 9.41 12.45
CA THR A 328 18.38 9.68 11.02
C THR A 328 18.62 11.15 10.70
N GLU A 329 19.16 11.43 9.50
CA GLU A 329 19.35 12.79 9.00
C GLU A 329 18.08 13.64 9.07
N ALA A 330 18.24 14.92 9.40
CA ALA A 330 17.13 15.83 9.63
C ALA A 330 16.23 16.04 8.40
N SER A 331 16.74 15.81 7.19
CA SER A 331 16.03 15.99 5.91
C SER A 331 14.83 15.05 5.75
N TYR A 332 14.95 13.80 6.20
CA TYR A 332 13.88 12.80 6.08
C TYR A 332 13.54 12.05 7.37
N GLY A 333 14.31 12.21 8.46
CA GLY A 333 14.00 11.60 9.76
C GLY A 333 12.61 11.97 10.29
N TRP A 334 12.16 13.21 10.04
CA TRP A 334 10.81 13.63 10.39
C TRP A 334 9.72 12.90 9.60
N LYS A 335 9.99 12.46 8.35
CA LYS A 335 9.04 11.68 7.54
C LYS A 335 8.87 10.27 8.11
N LEU A 336 9.96 9.63 8.55
CA LEU A 336 9.91 8.35 9.27
C LEU A 336 9.13 8.48 10.58
N ARG A 337 9.39 9.56 11.32
CA ARG A 337 8.70 9.86 12.58
C ARG A 337 7.19 10.06 12.36
N GLU A 338 6.81 10.81 11.31
CA GLU A 338 5.42 11.02 10.93
C GLU A 338 4.72 9.70 10.58
N ALA A 339 5.35 8.86 9.77
CA ALA A 339 4.82 7.55 9.40
C ALA A 339 4.65 6.62 10.62
N ALA A 340 5.62 6.61 11.54
CA ALA A 340 5.51 5.84 12.78
C ALA A 340 4.36 6.33 13.68
N ILE A 341 4.15 7.65 13.78
CA ILE A 341 2.99 8.21 14.51
C ILE A 341 1.67 7.80 13.83
N GLY A 342 1.62 7.78 12.50
CA GLY A 342 0.46 7.26 11.76
C GLY A 342 0.20 5.78 11.99
N ALA A 343 1.22 4.97 12.24
CA ALA A 343 1.03 3.57 12.62
C ALA A 343 0.46 3.43 14.04
N PHE A 344 0.87 4.28 14.99
CA PHE A 344 0.27 4.29 16.34
C PHE A 344 -1.19 4.75 16.34
N GLU A 345 -1.56 5.68 15.44
CA GLU A 345 -2.96 6.08 15.22
C GLU A 345 -3.83 4.87 14.85
N LEU A 346 -3.39 4.03 13.90
CA LEU A 346 -4.12 2.81 13.53
C LEU A 346 -4.34 1.86 14.72
N LEU A 347 -3.35 1.74 15.60
CA LEU A 347 -3.50 0.93 16.81
C LEU A 347 -4.54 1.49 17.79
N ALA A 348 -4.71 2.82 17.83
CA ALA A 348 -5.72 3.45 18.68
C ALA A 348 -7.15 3.19 18.18
N ASP A 349 -7.34 3.12 16.87
CA ASP A 349 -8.64 2.78 16.25
C ASP A 349 -9.06 1.33 16.50
N ASP A 350 -8.10 0.40 16.43
CA ASP A 350 -8.32 -1.02 16.72
C ASP A 350 -8.55 -1.25 18.23
N ALA A 351 -7.86 -0.48 19.08
CA ALA A 351 -7.92 -0.55 20.53
C ALA A 351 -9.25 -0.07 21.17
N VAL A 352 -10.25 0.31 20.38
CA VAL A 352 -11.57 0.76 20.88
C VAL A 352 -12.28 -0.33 21.69
N ASP A 353 -11.92 -1.60 21.50
CA ASP A 353 -12.28 -2.68 22.42
C ASP A 353 -11.19 -2.87 23.49
N ILE A 354 -11.27 -2.07 24.57
CA ILE A 354 -10.31 -2.08 25.71
C ILE A 354 -10.11 -3.51 26.30
N SER A 355 -11.07 -4.41 26.11
CA SER A 355 -10.96 -5.83 26.46
C SER A 355 -9.88 -6.59 25.67
N GLU A 356 -9.67 -6.25 24.40
CA GLU A 356 -8.69 -6.89 23.51
C GLU A 356 -7.27 -6.39 23.79
N LEU A 357 -7.09 -5.13 24.20
CA LEU A 357 -5.82 -4.60 24.73
C LEU A 357 -5.31 -5.36 25.98
N ALA A 358 -6.20 -5.99 26.75
CA ALA A 358 -5.81 -6.83 27.89
C ALA A 358 -5.33 -8.22 27.47
N SER A 359 -5.59 -8.63 26.22
CA SER A 359 -5.21 -9.92 25.66
C SER A 359 -3.89 -9.89 24.86
N THR A 360 -3.41 -8.69 24.50
CA THR A 360 -2.10 -8.54 23.85
C THR A 360 -0.96 -8.81 24.86
N GLN A 361 0.12 -9.43 24.39
CA GLN A 361 1.29 -9.69 25.25
C GLN A 361 2.07 -8.41 25.54
N LEU A 362 2.01 -7.42 24.62
CA LEU A 362 2.69 -6.14 24.73
C LEU A 362 1.69 -5.01 25.01
N LYS A 363 1.81 -4.43 26.20
CA LYS A 363 1.04 -3.23 26.58
C LYS A 363 1.66 -1.99 25.93
N PHE A 364 0.83 -1.20 25.24
CA PHE A 364 1.25 0.09 24.70
C PHE A 364 1.36 1.13 25.83
N PRO A 365 2.54 1.77 26.04
CA PRO A 365 2.74 2.72 27.14
C PRO A 365 2.18 4.11 26.78
N ILE A 366 0.86 4.25 26.75
CA ILE A 366 0.14 5.49 26.38
C ILE A 366 0.64 6.68 27.23
N GLU A 367 0.82 6.45 28.53
CA GLU A 367 1.21 7.48 29.51
C GLU A 367 2.62 8.04 29.25
N GLU A 368 3.51 7.25 28.65
CA GLU A 368 4.83 7.71 28.25
C GLU A 368 4.82 8.27 26.82
N PHE A 369 4.04 7.66 25.92
CA PHE A 369 4.01 8.02 24.51
C PHE A 369 3.50 9.45 24.29
N ILE A 370 2.36 9.81 24.88
CA ILE A 370 1.73 11.13 24.68
C ILE A 370 2.68 12.29 25.05
N PRO A 371 3.22 12.38 26.29
CA PRO A 371 4.08 13.51 26.66
C PRO A 371 5.46 13.47 25.99
N ASN A 372 6.03 12.28 25.74
CA ASN A 372 7.40 12.19 25.22
C ASN A 372 7.50 12.26 23.70
N VAL A 373 6.40 11.99 22.99
CA VAL A 373 6.33 11.99 21.52
C VAL A 373 5.35 13.06 21.07
N LEU A 374 4.04 12.84 21.29
CA LEU A 374 3.00 13.67 20.68
C LEU A 374 3.11 15.13 21.11
N TYR A 375 3.25 15.44 22.40
CA TYR A 375 3.35 16.84 22.84
C TYR A 375 4.57 17.57 22.28
N LYS A 376 5.71 16.88 22.15
CA LYS A 376 6.91 17.46 21.55
C LYS A 376 6.69 17.73 20.06
N ASP A 377 6.04 16.81 19.37
CA ASP A 377 5.80 16.93 17.93
C ASP A 377 4.69 17.94 17.59
N ILE A 378 3.69 18.14 18.47
CA ILE A 378 2.71 19.24 18.37
C ILE A 378 3.39 20.61 18.45
N GLN A 379 4.52 20.70 19.17
CA GLN A 379 5.31 21.92 19.28
C GLN A 379 6.43 22.03 18.22
N SER A 380 6.52 21.06 17.31
CA SER A 380 7.54 21.04 16.26
C SER A 380 7.38 22.22 15.31
N GLN A 381 8.46 22.68 14.67
CA GLN A 381 8.36 23.66 13.58
C GLN A 381 7.83 23.01 12.27
N ASN A 382 7.86 21.68 12.17
CA ASN A 382 7.39 20.96 10.99
C ASN A 382 5.87 20.78 11.06
N VAL A 383 5.15 21.43 10.12
CA VAL A 383 3.68 21.44 10.08
C VAL A 383 3.06 20.06 9.90
N HIS A 384 3.71 19.15 9.18
CA HIS A 384 3.20 17.78 8.96
C HIS A 384 3.33 16.94 10.22
N LEU A 385 4.44 17.09 10.97
CA LEU A 385 4.59 16.46 12.28
C LEU A 385 3.60 17.01 13.30
N GLN A 386 3.42 18.34 13.35
CA GLN A 386 2.41 18.95 14.22
C GLN A 386 1.02 18.38 13.92
N ASN A 387 0.64 18.38 12.63
CA ASN A 387 -0.63 17.83 12.17
C ASN A 387 -0.80 16.37 12.60
N ARG A 388 0.16 15.50 12.24
CA ARG A 388 0.06 14.06 12.54
C ARG A 388 0.04 13.79 14.04
N ALA A 389 0.77 14.55 14.84
CA ALA A 389 0.76 14.40 16.30
C ALA A 389 -0.58 14.81 16.91
N LEU A 390 -1.18 15.91 16.47
CA LEU A 390 -2.55 16.31 16.87
C LEU A 390 -3.58 15.28 16.44
N TRP A 391 -3.45 14.79 15.22
CA TRP A 391 -4.35 13.79 14.65
C TRP A 391 -4.30 12.50 15.46
N CYS A 392 -3.12 11.91 15.62
CA CYS A 392 -2.93 10.71 16.45
C CYS A 392 -3.41 10.91 17.89
N LEU A 393 -3.15 12.08 18.50
CA LEU A 393 -3.64 12.39 19.84
C LEU A 393 -5.17 12.30 19.94
N SER A 394 -5.90 12.73 18.90
CA SER A 394 -7.37 12.66 18.89
C SER A 394 -7.93 11.24 18.93
N HIS A 395 -7.17 10.23 18.46
CA HIS A 395 -7.53 8.82 18.51
C HIS A 395 -7.20 8.17 19.86
N PHE A 396 -6.17 8.65 20.56
CA PHE A 396 -5.83 8.14 21.91
C PHE A 396 -6.69 8.72 23.03
N VAL A 397 -7.26 9.92 22.82
CA VAL A 397 -8.10 10.61 23.80
C VAL A 397 -9.22 9.74 24.39
N PRO A 398 -10.04 9.02 23.59
CA PRO A 398 -11.12 8.18 24.13
C PRO A 398 -10.63 7.08 25.06
N LEU A 399 -9.37 6.63 24.90
CA LEU A 399 -8.73 5.60 25.72
C LEU A 399 -8.22 6.13 27.06
N MET A 400 -8.20 7.45 27.26
CA MET A 400 -7.72 8.09 28.48
C MET A 400 -8.83 8.32 29.50
N GLY A 401 -8.48 8.40 30.79
CA GLY A 401 -9.44 8.78 31.83
C GLY A 401 -9.97 10.21 31.69
N VAL A 402 -11.23 10.45 32.08
CA VAL A 402 -11.93 11.75 31.92
C VAL A 402 -11.13 12.95 32.45
N GLN A 403 -10.44 12.82 33.58
CA GLN A 403 -9.62 13.90 34.13
C GLN A 403 -8.44 14.28 33.21
N HIS A 404 -7.81 13.29 32.57
CA HIS A 404 -6.74 13.54 31.60
C HIS A 404 -7.29 14.18 30.33
N GLN A 405 -8.47 13.74 29.86
CA GLN A 405 -9.14 14.35 28.71
C GLN A 405 -9.46 15.83 28.96
N VAL A 406 -9.97 16.18 30.14
CA VAL A 406 -10.26 17.59 30.51
C VAL A 406 -8.98 18.43 30.61
N SER A 407 -7.90 17.88 31.17
CA SER A 407 -6.60 18.56 31.24
C SER A 407 -6.03 18.84 29.84
N LEU A 408 -6.12 17.85 28.96
CA LEU A 408 -5.71 17.92 27.55
C LEU A 408 -6.47 18.99 26.77
N LEU A 409 -7.80 19.03 26.92
CA LEU A 409 -8.65 20.04 26.28
C LEU A 409 -8.32 21.47 26.72
N ASN A 410 -7.81 21.66 27.93
CA ASN A 410 -7.40 22.95 28.46
C ASN A 410 -5.89 23.22 28.26
N SER A 411 -5.19 22.34 27.54
CA SER A 411 -3.75 22.48 27.32
C SER A 411 -3.44 23.69 26.43
N PRO A 412 -2.58 24.62 26.89
CA PRO A 412 -2.12 25.74 26.07
C PRO A 412 -1.47 25.29 24.76
N ILE A 413 -0.86 24.08 24.76
CA ILE A 413 -0.19 23.50 23.60
C ILE A 413 -1.20 23.29 22.46
N VAL A 414 -2.35 22.70 22.77
CA VAL A 414 -3.41 22.43 21.78
C VAL A 414 -4.12 23.73 21.37
N HIS A 415 -4.32 24.66 22.32
CA HIS A 415 -4.96 25.95 22.03
C HIS A 415 -4.16 26.80 21.04
N GLN A 416 -2.83 26.75 21.12
CA GLN A 416 -1.96 27.46 20.19
C GLN A 416 -2.19 27.01 18.73
N CYS A 417 -2.50 25.74 18.50
CA CYS A 417 -2.72 25.16 17.17
C CYS A 417 -3.92 25.77 16.42
N PHE A 418 -4.89 26.37 17.12
CA PHE A 418 -6.05 27.05 16.49
C PHE A 418 -5.76 28.46 15.98
N THR A 419 -4.66 29.06 16.41
CA THR A 419 -4.39 30.46 16.07
C THR A 419 -4.19 30.63 14.57
N ILE A 420 -4.63 31.77 14.03
CA ILE A 420 -4.46 32.12 12.60
C ILE A 420 -3.00 32.14 12.12
N LYS A 421 -2.03 32.13 13.07
CA LYS A 421 -0.61 32.04 12.78
C LYS A 421 -0.16 30.65 12.31
N ASN A 422 -0.96 29.61 12.56
CA ASN A 422 -0.65 28.24 12.14
C ASN A 422 -1.21 27.93 10.75
N CYS A 423 -0.53 27.01 10.07
CA CYS A 423 -0.96 26.50 8.77
C CYS A 423 -2.37 25.90 8.84
N VAL A 424 -3.11 25.99 7.72
CA VAL A 424 -4.48 25.46 7.59
C VAL A 424 -4.56 24.00 8.01
N ILE A 425 -3.60 23.16 7.62
CA ILE A 425 -3.60 21.73 7.96
C ILE A 425 -3.50 21.49 9.47
N VAL A 426 -2.70 22.29 10.19
CA VAL A 426 -2.58 22.19 11.66
C VAL A 426 -3.87 22.62 12.34
N ARG A 427 -4.47 23.73 11.86
CA ARG A 427 -5.77 24.20 12.35
C ARG A 427 -6.88 23.18 12.10
N PHE A 428 -6.85 22.50 10.95
CA PHE A 428 -7.78 21.43 10.60
C PHE A 428 -7.66 20.24 11.57
N ALA A 429 -6.45 19.70 11.80
CA ALA A 429 -6.23 18.63 12.76
C ALA A 429 -6.65 19.02 14.19
N ALA A 430 -6.37 20.25 14.61
CA ALA A 430 -6.81 20.77 15.90
C ALA A 430 -8.35 20.79 15.99
N THR A 431 -9.04 21.20 14.92
CA THR A 431 -10.51 21.25 14.89
C THR A 431 -11.12 19.86 14.93
N ARG A 432 -10.53 18.89 14.22
CA ARG A 432 -10.94 17.48 14.31
C ARG A 432 -10.74 16.93 15.73
N TYR A 433 -9.62 17.24 16.37
CA TYR A 433 -9.36 16.88 17.76
C TYR A 433 -10.49 17.36 18.69
N ILE A 434 -10.93 18.61 18.54
CA ILE A 434 -12.10 19.14 19.28
C ILE A 434 -13.37 18.38 18.92
N HIS A 435 -13.62 18.17 17.62
CA HIS A 435 -14.84 17.51 17.14
C HIS A 435 -15.02 16.14 17.81
N ILE A 436 -13.97 15.31 17.82
CA ILE A 436 -13.99 14.00 18.49
C ILE A 436 -14.30 14.14 19.99
N HIS A 437 -13.68 15.10 20.67
CA HIS A 437 -13.93 15.37 22.09
C HIS A 437 -15.37 15.82 22.41
N THR A 438 -15.99 16.58 21.53
CA THR A 438 -17.38 17.06 21.74
C THR A 438 -18.42 15.94 21.56
N HIS A 439 -18.10 14.92 20.78
CA HIS A 439 -18.98 13.77 20.54
C HIS A 439 -18.79 12.64 21.57
N THR A 440 -17.71 12.65 22.36
CA THR A 440 -17.41 11.64 23.39
C THR A 440 -17.90 11.97 24.81
N ASN A 441 -19.01 12.71 24.95
CA ASN A 441 -19.72 13.01 26.23
C ASN A 441 -19.14 14.13 27.12
N ILE A 442 -18.53 15.19 26.59
CA ILE A 442 -18.21 16.39 27.38
C ILE A 442 -19.20 17.52 27.04
N PRO A 443 -20.35 17.61 27.74
CA PRO A 443 -21.24 18.75 27.60
C PRO A 443 -20.53 19.99 28.16
N ASN A 444 -20.52 21.10 27.40
CA ASN A 444 -20.04 22.47 27.74
C ASN A 444 -18.79 23.00 27.01
N PHE A 445 -18.29 22.34 25.98
CA PHE A 445 -17.06 22.77 25.29
C PHE A 445 -17.17 24.12 24.53
N PHE A 446 -18.34 24.44 23.96
CA PHE A 446 -18.54 25.66 23.14
C PHE A 446 -18.28 26.98 23.89
N VAL A 447 -18.25 26.98 25.23
CA VAL A 447 -18.07 28.19 26.05
C VAL A 447 -16.61 28.70 26.05
N VAL A 448 -15.62 27.84 25.79
CA VAL A 448 -14.20 28.22 25.88
C VAL A 448 -13.70 28.93 24.62
N PHE A 449 -14.23 28.60 23.44
CA PHE A 449 -13.76 29.15 22.17
C PHE A 449 -14.48 30.43 21.72
N GLN A 450 -15.68 30.71 22.23
CA GLN A 450 -16.43 31.94 21.91
C GLN A 450 -15.76 33.23 22.45
N ASN A 451 -14.84 33.12 23.41
CA ASN A 451 -14.19 34.28 24.05
C ASN A 451 -12.81 34.62 23.50
N ASN A 452 -12.33 33.93 22.45
CA ASN A 452 -11.00 34.14 21.91
C ASN A 452 -11.09 34.71 20.48
N GLU A 453 -10.97 36.03 20.33
CA GLU A 453 -11.13 36.79 19.08
C GLU A 453 -10.19 36.33 17.93
N ASN A 454 -9.20 35.49 18.22
CA ASN A 454 -8.20 34.99 17.28
C ASN A 454 -8.51 33.62 16.65
N VAL A 455 -9.67 33.02 16.93
CA VAL A 455 -10.06 31.71 16.40
C VAL A 455 -11.22 31.87 15.41
N GLN A 456 -10.95 31.77 14.11
CA GLN A 456 -11.98 31.78 13.08
C GLN A 456 -12.54 30.37 12.86
N PHE A 457 -13.57 30.02 13.64
CA PHE A 457 -14.25 28.72 13.54
C PHE A 457 -15.07 28.56 12.25
N ASN A 458 -15.53 29.68 11.66
CA ASN A 458 -16.47 29.67 10.54
C ASN A 458 -15.87 29.14 9.22
N GLU A 459 -14.57 29.31 8.97
CA GLU A 459 -13.90 28.76 7.78
C GLU A 459 -13.70 27.24 7.89
N LEU A 460 -13.60 26.70 9.11
CA LEU A 460 -13.33 25.28 9.36
C LEU A 460 -14.61 24.45 9.48
N GLN A 461 -15.73 25.10 9.83
CA GLN A 461 -17.02 24.44 9.94
C GLN A 461 -17.55 23.93 8.59
N SER A 462 -17.18 24.56 7.47
CA SER A 462 -17.50 24.08 6.12
C SER A 462 -16.70 22.83 5.70
N PHE A 463 -15.58 22.52 6.36
CA PHE A 463 -14.79 21.31 6.09
C PHE A 463 -15.22 20.12 6.95
N LEU A 464 -15.97 20.34 8.02
CA LEU A 464 -16.43 19.30 8.96
C LEU A 464 -17.91 18.91 8.78
N CYS A 465 -18.65 19.66 7.95
CA CYS A 465 -20.03 19.37 7.55
C CYS A 465 -20.04 18.87 6.12
#